data_AF-A0A1A8IBM4-F1
#
_entry.id   AF-A0A1A8IBM4-F1
#
_cell.length_a   1.000
_cell.length_b   1.000
_cell.length_c   1.000
_cell.angle_alpha   90.00
_cell.angle_beta   90.00
_cell.angle_gamma   90.00
#
_symmetry.space_group_name_H-M   'P 1'
#
loop_
_entity.id
_entity.type
_entity.pdbx_description
1 polymer ?
#
loop_
_entity_poly.entity_id
_entity_poly.type
_entity_poly.pdbx_seq_one_letter_code
_entity_poly.pdbx_strand_id
1 'polypeptide(L)'
;MFRNVLSRLVTETVRFDRHVKRTAFRQSLTSARVPVRSLTDAKDEVQPPFDSSLLDFLVCPLSKKPLRYDANTNELINEELGIAYPIIDGIPNMIPQEARLLQKDTDASNPPAQ
;
A
#
# COMPACT_ATOMS: atom_id res chain seq x y z
N MET A 1 67.35 -38.49 8.95
CA MET A 1 66.94 -39.80 8.39
C MET A 1 65.56 -40.07 8.98
N PHE A 2 64.39 -39.95 8.35
CA PHE A 2 63.87 -40.31 7.01
C PHE A 2 62.78 -39.26 6.65
N ARG A 3 62.82 -38.52 5.54
CA ARG A 3 62.40 -38.89 4.16
C ARG A 3 60.94 -39.40 4.03
N ASN A 4 60.04 -38.46 3.71
CA ASN A 4 58.86 -38.49 2.83
C ASN A 4 58.11 -39.81 2.56
N VAL A 5 56.79 -39.81 2.83
CA VAL A 5 55.73 -40.43 2.00
C VAL A 5 54.45 -39.60 2.18
N LEU A 6 54.18 -38.63 1.30
CA LEU A 6 53.27 -38.71 0.14
C LEU A 6 51.76 -38.83 0.47
N SER A 7 51.05 -37.76 0.09
CA SER A 7 49.75 -37.76 -0.63
C SER A 7 48.45 -38.17 0.05
N ARG A 8 47.50 -37.22 0.10
CA ARG A 8 46.13 -37.26 -0.48
C ARG A 8 45.34 -36.04 0.07
N LEU A 9 45.51 -34.84 -0.47
CA LEU A 9 44.80 -34.28 -1.65
C LEU A 9 43.27 -34.47 -1.62
N VAL A 10 42.61 -33.30 -1.62
CA VAL A 10 41.35 -32.95 -2.29
C VAL A 10 40.06 -33.05 -1.46
N THR A 11 39.61 -31.87 -1.07
CA THR A 11 38.23 -31.50 -0.79
C THR A 11 37.37 -31.78 -2.03
N GLU A 12 36.45 -32.73 -1.91
CA GLU A 12 35.43 -32.98 -2.93
C GLU A 12 34.49 -31.76 -3.01
N THR A 13 34.67 -30.94 -4.04
CA THR A 13 33.64 -30.01 -4.49
C THR A 13 32.87 -30.72 -5.59
N VAL A 14 31.73 -31.30 -5.23
CA VAL A 14 30.80 -31.89 -6.18
C VAL A 14 30.21 -30.76 -7.02
N ARG A 15 30.76 -30.56 -8.22
CA ARG A 15 30.16 -29.73 -9.26
C ARG A 15 29.22 -30.61 -10.07
N PHE A 16 27.93 -30.35 -9.94
CA PHE A 16 26.91 -30.92 -10.82
C PHE A 16 26.95 -30.18 -12.16
N ASP A 17 27.60 -30.78 -13.14
CA ASP A 17 27.55 -30.34 -14.53
C ASP A 17 26.23 -30.83 -15.15
N ARG A 18 25.24 -29.96 -15.24
CA ARG A 18 23.95 -30.27 -15.87
C ARG A 18 24.09 -30.01 -17.37
N HIS A 19 24.50 -31.03 -18.12
CA HIS A 19 24.49 -31.04 -19.57
C HIS A 19 23.07 -30.77 -20.11
N VAL A 20 22.83 -29.58 -20.65
CA VAL A 20 21.63 -29.29 -21.45
C VAL A 20 21.98 -29.59 -22.91
N LYS A 21 21.38 -30.65 -23.48
CA LYS A 21 21.44 -30.91 -24.92
C LYS A 21 20.67 -29.80 -25.64
N ARG A 22 21.38 -28.78 -26.14
CA ARG A 22 20.83 -27.80 -27.09
C ARG A 22 20.66 -28.48 -28.45
N THR A 23 19.56 -29.20 -28.63
CA THR A 23 19.08 -29.50 -29.97
C THR A 23 18.53 -28.21 -30.56
N ALA A 24 19.07 -27.81 -31.71
CA ALA A 24 18.64 -26.65 -32.48
C ALA A 24 17.22 -26.89 -33.00
N PHE A 25 16.23 -26.53 -32.21
CA PHE A 25 14.85 -26.55 -32.64
C PHE A 25 14.62 -25.36 -33.56
N ARG A 26 14.81 -25.60 -34.86
CA ARG A 26 14.26 -24.73 -35.90
C ARG A 26 12.75 -24.84 -35.84
N GLN A 27 12.13 -23.98 -35.03
CA GLN A 27 10.71 -23.70 -35.17
C GLN A 27 10.53 -22.49 -36.06
N SER A 28 10.01 -22.81 -37.24
CA SER A 28 9.34 -21.95 -38.19
C SER A 28 8.63 -20.77 -37.50
N LEU A 29 9.04 -19.57 -37.87
CA LEU A 29 8.45 -18.31 -37.45
C LEU A 29 7.08 -18.14 -38.12
N THR A 30 6.05 -18.77 -37.58
CA THR A 30 4.69 -18.21 -37.72
C THR A 30 4.51 -17.26 -36.55
N SER A 31 4.76 -15.97 -36.82
CA SER A 31 4.50 -14.86 -35.92
C SER A 31 3.03 -14.85 -35.54
N ALA A 32 2.66 -15.59 -34.50
CA ALA A 32 1.48 -15.27 -33.73
C ALA A 32 1.82 -13.93 -33.06
N ARG A 33 1.32 -12.83 -33.63
CA ARG A 33 1.32 -11.52 -32.99
C ARG A 33 0.52 -11.65 -31.70
N VAL A 34 1.20 -11.97 -30.61
CA VAL A 34 0.61 -11.87 -29.28
C VAL A 34 0.37 -10.38 -29.05
N PRO A 35 -0.87 -9.94 -28.77
CA PRO A 35 -1.10 -8.55 -28.40
C PRO A 35 -0.44 -8.33 -27.04
N VAL A 36 0.71 -7.66 -27.04
CA VAL A 36 1.32 -7.13 -25.82
C VAL A 36 0.33 -6.08 -25.31
N ARG A 37 -0.36 -6.37 -24.21
CA ARG A 37 -1.14 -5.35 -23.50
C ARG A 37 -0.13 -4.34 -22.96
N SER A 38 -0.14 -3.14 -23.53
CA SER A 38 0.71 -2.03 -23.08
C SER A 38 0.38 -1.72 -21.63
N LEU A 39 1.38 -1.70 -20.74
CA LEU A 39 1.24 -1.35 -19.32
C LEU A 39 1.22 0.18 -19.09
N THR A 40 1.10 0.97 -20.15
CA THR A 40 0.72 2.37 -20.02
C THR A 40 -0.78 2.41 -19.79
N ASP A 41 -1.15 2.26 -18.52
CA ASP A 41 -2.49 2.53 -18.02
C ASP A 41 -2.81 3.99 -18.39
N ALA A 42 -3.73 4.18 -19.32
CA ALA A 42 -4.29 5.49 -19.59
C ALA A 42 -5.05 5.89 -18.32
N LYS A 43 -4.40 6.73 -17.51
CA LYS A 43 -4.95 7.29 -16.29
C LYS A 43 -6.17 8.13 -16.68
N ASP A 44 -7.34 7.51 -16.73
CA ASP A 44 -8.61 8.22 -16.69
C ASP A 44 -8.67 8.83 -15.28
N GLU A 45 -8.29 10.09 -15.16
CA GLU A 45 -8.13 10.87 -13.92
C GLU A 45 -9.49 11.20 -13.27
N VAL A 46 -10.40 10.24 -13.15
CA VAL A 46 -11.67 10.44 -12.44
C VAL A 46 -11.51 9.84 -11.05
N GLN A 47 -11.08 10.68 -10.11
CA GLN A 47 -11.01 10.36 -8.69
C GLN A 47 -12.40 9.94 -8.19
N PRO A 48 -12.61 8.71 -7.70
CA PRO A 48 -13.90 8.28 -7.25
C PRO A 48 -14.33 9.09 -6.00
N PRO A 49 -15.54 9.66 -5.98
CA PRO A 49 -16.06 10.32 -4.79
C PRO A 49 -16.25 9.30 -3.66
N PHE A 50 -16.09 9.75 -2.41
CA PHE A 50 -16.38 8.91 -1.24
C PHE A 50 -17.87 8.61 -1.14
N ASP A 51 -18.22 7.35 -0.89
CA ASP A 51 -19.61 6.90 -0.73
C ASP A 51 -20.02 6.96 0.75
N SER A 52 -20.97 7.85 1.04
CA SER A 52 -21.52 8.06 2.39
C SER A 52 -22.21 6.81 2.97
N SER A 53 -22.64 5.87 2.12
CA SER A 53 -23.27 4.62 2.57
C SER A 53 -22.32 3.75 3.40
N LEU A 54 -21.01 3.96 3.28
CA LEU A 54 -20.01 3.25 4.10
C LEU A 54 -19.98 3.73 5.56
N LEU A 55 -20.55 4.89 5.87
CA LEU A 55 -20.51 5.44 7.23
C LEU A 55 -21.17 4.52 8.26
N ASP A 56 -22.15 3.72 7.86
CA ASP A 56 -22.82 2.73 8.73
C ASP A 56 -21.88 1.64 9.25
N PHE A 57 -20.77 1.39 8.55
CA PHE A 57 -19.78 0.38 8.90
C PHE A 57 -18.46 0.98 9.42
N LEU A 58 -18.26 2.29 9.26
CA LEU A 58 -17.03 2.98 9.61
C LEU A 58 -17.09 3.56 11.03
N VAL A 59 -16.02 3.33 11.79
CA VAL A 59 -15.85 3.85 13.15
C VAL A 59 -14.47 4.45 13.33
N CYS A 60 -14.34 5.41 14.26
CA CYS A 60 -13.06 6.00 14.63
C CYS A 60 -12.10 4.94 15.19
N PRO A 61 -10.81 4.91 14.76
CA PRO A 61 -9.84 3.93 15.24
C PRO A 61 -9.51 4.11 16.73
N LEU A 62 -9.68 5.32 17.27
CA LEU A 62 -9.39 5.66 18.67
C LEU A 62 -10.60 5.45 19.58
N SER A 63 -11.73 6.10 19.29
CA SER A 63 -12.91 6.11 20.16
C SER A 63 -13.90 4.96 19.87
N LYS A 64 -13.77 4.28 18.72
CA LYS A 64 -14.72 3.26 18.23
C LYS A 64 -16.15 3.77 18.03
N LYS A 65 -16.31 5.08 17.90
CA LYS A 65 -17.58 5.77 17.67
C LYS A 65 -17.84 6.00 16.18
N PRO A 66 -19.10 6.19 15.77
CA PRO A 66 -19.42 6.59 14.39
C PRO A 66 -18.73 7.91 14.02
N LEU A 67 -18.52 8.10 12.72
CA LEU A 67 -17.90 9.28 12.14
C LEU A 67 -18.92 10.07 11.31
N ARG A 68 -18.76 11.39 11.25
CA ARG A 68 -19.53 12.26 10.37
C ARG A 68 -18.70 12.59 9.14
N TYR A 69 -19.25 12.38 7.95
CA TYR A 69 -18.61 12.85 6.72
C TYR A 69 -18.88 14.33 6.50
N ASP A 70 -17.84 15.08 6.12
CA ASP A 70 -17.94 16.45 5.64
C ASP A 70 -17.57 16.51 4.17
N ALA A 71 -18.56 16.74 3.31
CA ALA A 71 -18.37 16.82 1.87
C ALA A 71 -17.60 18.08 1.43
N ASN A 72 -17.55 19.14 2.26
CA ASN A 72 -16.88 20.38 1.91
C ASN A 72 -15.35 20.25 2.02
N THR A 73 -14.89 19.59 3.08
CA THR A 73 -13.46 19.36 3.33
C THR A 73 -12.99 17.96 2.90
N ASN A 74 -13.93 17.09 2.54
CA ASN A 74 -13.69 15.68 2.25
C ASN A 74 -12.97 14.96 3.40
N GLU A 75 -13.52 15.11 4.61
CA GLU A 75 -12.96 14.57 5.85
C GLU A 75 -14.00 13.75 6.63
N LEU A 76 -13.52 12.78 7.42
CA LEU A 76 -14.32 12.06 8.41
C LEU A 76 -14.06 12.63 9.80
N ILE A 77 -15.08 13.23 10.38
CA ILE A 77 -15.00 13.96 11.64
C ILE A 77 -15.44 13.08 12.80
N ASN A 78 -14.63 13.07 13.85
CA ASN A 78 -15.03 12.59 15.16
C ASN A 78 -15.27 13.80 16.08
N GLU A 79 -16.54 14.02 16.45
CA GLU A 79 -16.95 15.17 17.26
C GLU A 79 -16.55 15.05 18.74
N GLU A 80 -16.44 13.82 19.26
CA GLU A 80 -16.05 13.58 20.67
C GLU A 80 -14.60 13.97 20.93
N LEU A 81 -13.69 13.59 20.04
CA LEU A 81 -12.26 13.88 20.13
C LEU A 81 -11.88 15.21 19.45
N GLY A 82 -12.79 15.78 18.64
CA GLY A 82 -12.51 16.98 17.87
C GLY A 82 -11.39 16.77 16.85
N ILE A 83 -11.40 15.64 16.15
CA ILE A 83 -10.39 15.29 15.13
C ILE A 83 -11.06 14.95 13.80
N ALA A 84 -10.33 15.15 12.71
CA ALA A 84 -10.77 14.90 11.35
C ALA A 84 -9.74 14.03 10.60
N TYR A 85 -10.22 12.98 9.93
CA TYR A 85 -9.41 12.11 9.08
C TYR A 85 -9.62 12.51 7.61
N PRO A 86 -8.56 12.85 6.84
CA PRO A 86 -8.71 13.23 5.44
C PRO A 86 -9.05 12.03 4.55
N ILE A 87 -9.80 12.27 3.47
CA ILE A 87 -10.07 11.28 2.43
C ILE A 87 -9.23 11.64 1.20
N ILE A 88 -8.35 10.72 0.80
CA ILE A 88 -7.40 10.91 -0.31
C ILE A 88 -7.72 9.84 -1.36
N ASP A 89 -7.97 10.25 -2.59
CA ASP A 89 -8.34 9.35 -3.70
C ASP A 89 -9.57 8.47 -3.41
N GLY A 90 -10.52 9.01 -2.65
CA GLY A 90 -11.71 8.27 -2.18
C GLY A 90 -11.44 7.27 -1.04
N ILE A 91 -10.19 7.18 -0.56
CA ILE A 91 -9.75 6.28 0.50
C ILE A 91 -9.59 7.06 1.81
N PRO A 92 -10.33 6.71 2.87
CA PRO A 92 -10.15 7.34 4.18
C PRO A 92 -8.77 7.04 4.79
N ASN A 93 -8.03 8.09 5.13
CA ASN A 93 -6.76 7.97 5.84
C ASN A 93 -6.98 7.97 7.35
N MET A 94 -7.12 6.78 7.92
CA MET A 94 -7.48 6.55 9.32
C MET A 94 -6.26 6.38 10.23
N ILE A 95 -5.14 7.03 9.92
CA ILE A 95 -3.93 7.01 10.75
C ILE A 95 -4.07 8.03 11.88
N PRO A 96 -4.04 7.63 13.17
CA PRO A 96 -4.22 8.54 14.30
C PRO A 96 -3.29 9.75 14.34
N GLN A 97 -2.05 9.57 13.87
CA GLN A 97 -1.01 10.60 13.85
C GLN A 97 -1.23 11.64 12.75
N GLU A 98 -1.98 11.29 11.70
CA GLU A 98 -2.27 12.17 10.56
C GLU A 98 -3.64 12.83 10.69
N ALA A 99 -4.40 12.49 11.75
CA ALA A 99 -5.65 13.13 12.06
C ALA A 99 -5.44 14.62 12.34
N ARG A 100 -6.21 15.47 11.66
CA ARG A 100 -6.19 16.92 11.86
C ARG A 100 -7.03 17.27 13.08
N LEU A 101 -6.50 18.12 13.95
CA LEU A 101 -7.27 18.66 15.08
C LEU A 101 -8.27 19.71 14.58
N LEU A 102 -9.53 19.57 14.97
CA LEU A 102 -10.53 20.60 14.84
C LEU A 102 -10.35 21.54 16.03
N GLN A 103 -9.92 22.78 15.78
CA GLN A 103 -9.99 23.82 16.80
C GLN A 103 -11.46 24.01 17.14
N LYS A 104 -11.85 23.53 18.32
CA LYS A 104 -13.16 23.85 18.88
C LYS A 104 -13.04 25.29 19.34
N ASP A 105 -13.61 26.22 18.58
CA ASP A 105 -13.72 27.64 18.94
C ASP A 105 -14.35 27.73 20.33
N THR A 106 -13.50 27.72 21.35
CA THR A 106 -13.88 27.86 22.73
C THR A 106 -13.70 29.33 23.03
N ASP A 107 -14.55 30.16 22.44
CA ASP A 107 -14.72 31.56 22.82
C ASP A 107 -16.14 32.00 22.40
N ALA A 108 -16.87 32.59 23.34
CA ALA A 108 -18.20 33.23 23.19
C ALA A 108 -19.47 32.36 23.29
N SER A 109 -19.85 31.99 24.52
CA SER A 109 -21.20 32.33 25.05
C SER A 109 -21.38 31.93 26.52
N ASN A 110 -20.70 32.64 27.42
CA ASN A 110 -21.36 33.21 28.59
C ASN A 110 -20.44 34.28 29.19
N PRO A 111 -20.80 35.57 29.10
CA PRO A 111 -20.11 36.56 29.92
C PRO A 111 -20.33 36.18 31.39
N PRO A 112 -19.28 36.15 32.24
CA PRO A 112 -19.50 36.11 33.68
C PRO A 112 -20.38 37.33 34.01
N ALA A 113 -21.58 37.06 34.49
CA ALA A 113 -22.48 38.09 35.00
C ALA A 113 -21.71 38.93 36.03
N GLN A 114 -21.68 40.24 35.80
CA GLN A 114 -21.26 41.23 36.78
C GLN A 114 -22.26 41.26 37.94
#